data_AF-A0A6L6A117-F1
#
_entry.id   AF-A0A6L6A117-F1
#
_cell.length_a   1.000
_cell.length_b   1.000
_cell.length_c   1.000
_cell.angle_alpha   90.00
_cell.angle_beta   90.00
_cell.angle_gamma   90.00
#
_symmetry.space_group_name_H-M   'P 1'
#
loop_
_entity.id
_entity.type
_entity.pdbx_description
1 polymer ?
#
loop_
_entity_poly.entity_id
_entity_poly.type
_entity_poly.pdbx_seq_one_letter_code
_entity_poly.pdbx_strand_id
1 'polypeptide(L)' 'MTTTKNHNIQPIDPLISEAYQTLSDTLKEEFHERASIIEFDSNIPRDHAERLAMDAVLVKMNAEK' A
#
# COMPACT_ATOMS: atom_id res chain seq x y z
N MET A 1 26.31 -16.83 2.03
CA MET A 1 25.00 -16.60 2.67
C MET A 1 24.20 -15.75 1.71
N THR A 2 23.26 -16.36 0.97
CA THR A 2 22.42 -15.64 0.02
C THR A 2 21.41 -14.83 0.82
N THR A 3 21.64 -13.52 0.92
CA THR A 3 20.64 -12.60 1.47
C THR A 3 19.45 -12.64 0.52
N THR A 4 18.41 -13.38 0.91
CA THR A 4 17.09 -13.31 0.28
C THR A 4 16.66 -11.85 0.38
N LYS A 5 16.76 -11.09 -0.72
CA LYS A 5 16.08 -9.80 -0.83
C LYS A 5 14.60 -10.13 -0.67
N ASN A 6 14.05 -9.99 0.54
CA ASN A 6 12.63 -9.74 0.69
C ASN A 6 12.35 -8.59 -0.27
N HIS A 7 11.55 -8.83 -1.31
CA HIS A 7 10.99 -7.77 -2.13
C HIS A 7 10.07 -7.00 -1.19
N ASN A 8 10.66 -6.09 -0.42
CA ASN A 8 9.93 -5.11 0.36
C ASN A 8 9.40 -4.16 -0.71
N ILE A 9 8.22 -4.46 -1.25
CA ILE A 9 7.53 -3.61 -2.21
C ILE A 9 7.15 -2.36 -1.40
N GLN A 10 7.97 -1.34 -1.47
CA GLN A 10 7.73 -0.08 -0.79
C GLN A 10 6.89 0.81 -1.71
N PRO A 11 5.97 1.62 -1.16
CA PRO A 11 5.29 2.64 -1.94
C PRO A 11 6.28 3.57 -2.64
N ILE A 12 5.91 4.07 -3.81
CA ILE A 12 6.71 5.00 -4.63
C ILE A 12 6.74 6.38 -3.97
N ASP A 13 5.60 6.86 -3.47
CA ASP A 13 5.50 8.16 -2.79
C ASP A 13 6.13 8.07 -1.38
N PRO A 14 7.15 8.89 -1.05
CA PRO A 14 7.80 8.89 0.26
C PRO A 14 6.83 9.11 1.43
N LEU A 15 5.82 9.96 1.27
CA LEU A 15 4.82 10.22 2.32
C LEU A 15 3.93 9.00 2.55
N ILE A 16 3.58 8.28 1.48
CA ILE A 16 2.83 7.04 1.58
C ILE A 16 3.72 5.93 2.18
N SER A 17 5.02 5.92 1.88
CA SER A 17 5.97 4.99 2.51
C SER A 17 6.05 5.17 4.03
N GLU A 18 6.09 6.41 4.53
CA GLU A 18 6.07 6.69 5.97
C GLU A 18 4.77 6.18 6.62
N ALA A 19 3.61 6.47 6.02
CA ALA A 19 2.33 5.97 6.53
C ALA A 19 2.24 4.43 6.47
N TYR A 20 2.71 3.83 5.38
CA TYR A 20 2.73 2.38 5.17
C TYR A 20 3.54 1.65 6.24
N GLN A 21 4.63 2.24 6.74
CA GLN A 21 5.42 1.64 7.82
C GLN A 21 4.64 1.52 9.15
N THR A 22 3.61 2.34 9.35
CA THR A 22 2.77 2.29 10.57
C THR A 22 1.68 1.21 10.52
N LEU A 23 1.45 0.62 9.34
CA LEU A 23 0.43 -0.41 9.14
C LEU A 23 0.88 -1.78 9.67
N SER A 24 -0.09 -2.57 10.13
CA SER A 24 0.11 -4.00 10.38
C SER A 24 0.32 -4.76 9.06
N ASP A 25 0.89 -5.96 9.13
CA ASP A 25 1.17 -6.75 7.93
C ASP A 25 -0.10 -7.06 7.12
N THR A 26 -1.23 -7.32 7.78
CA THR A 26 -2.53 -7.49 7.12
C THR A 26 -2.97 -6.25 6.34
N LEU A 27 -2.81 -5.05 6.92
CA LEU A 27 -3.18 -3.80 6.25
C LEU A 27 -2.20 -3.45 5.12
N LYS A 28 -0.93 -3.87 5.23
CA LYS A 28 0.06 -3.74 4.15
C LYS A 28 -0.28 -4.62 2.95
N GLU A 29 -0.69 -5.85 3.19
CA GLU A 29 -1.17 -6.74 2.12
C GLU A 29 -2.41 -6.16 1.42
N GLU A 30 -3.41 -5.72 2.20
CA GLU A 30 -4.61 -5.08 1.64
C GLU A 30 -4.28 -3.81 0.85
N PHE A 31 -3.34 -2.99 1.33
CA PHE A 31 -2.84 -1.83 0.61
C PHE A 31 -2.28 -2.21 -0.77
N HIS A 32 -1.42 -3.23 -0.85
CA HIS A 32 -0.80 -3.65 -2.11
C HIS A 32 -1.80 -4.25 -3.09
N GLU A 33 -2.74 -5.05 -2.59
CA GLU A 33 -3.80 -5.62 -3.39
C GLU A 33 -4.66 -4.51 -4.00
N ARG A 34 -5.14 -3.57 -3.17
CA ARG A 34 -5.94 -2.43 -3.61
C ARG A 34 -5.20 -1.54 -4.59
N ALA A 35 -3.94 -1.21 -4.32
CA ALA A 35 -3.14 -0.38 -5.23
C ALA A 35 -2.99 -1.05 -6.60
N SER A 36 -2.85 -2.38 -6.63
CA SER A 36 -2.73 -3.13 -7.89
C SER A 36 -4.05 -3.21 -8.65
N ILE A 37 -5.17 -3.41 -7.95
CA ILE A 37 -6.52 -3.38 -8.54
C ILE A 37 -6.81 -1.99 -9.13
N ILE A 38 -6.56 -0.91 -8.36
CA ILE A 38 -6.83 0.45 -8.79
C ILE A 38 -5.95 0.84 -9.99
N GLU A 39 -4.66 0.51 -9.96
CA GLU A 39 -3.74 0.75 -11.09
C GLU A 39 -4.29 0.10 -12.37
N PHE A 40 -4.69 -1.17 -12.29
CA PHE A 40 -5.16 -1.92 -13.44
C PHE A 40 -6.55 -1.48 -13.93
N ASP A 41 -7.54 -1.42 -13.03
CA ASP A 41 -8.95 -1.14 -13.38
C ASP A 41 -9.15 0.31 -13.83
N SER A 42 -8.43 1.25 -13.21
CA SER A 42 -8.54 2.68 -13.52
C SER A 42 -7.51 3.15 -14.56
N ASN A 43 -6.54 2.30 -14.92
CA ASN A 43 -5.44 2.60 -15.83
C ASN A 43 -4.72 3.91 -15.44
N ILE A 44 -4.38 4.04 -14.15
CA ILE A 44 -3.67 5.21 -13.60
C ILE A 44 -2.27 4.81 -13.11
N PRO A 45 -1.33 5.77 -13.00
CA PRO A 45 -0.01 5.52 -12.43
C PRO A 45 -0.03 4.90 -11.02
N ARG A 46 0.95 4.05 -10.73
CA ARG A 46 1.08 3.33 -9.44
C ARG A 46 1.12 4.25 -8.23
N ASP A 47 1.81 5.38 -8.31
CA ASP A 47 1.86 6.38 -7.24
C ASP A 47 0.48 6.97 -6.89
N HIS A 48 -0.36 7.22 -7.91
CA HIS A 48 -1.74 7.66 -7.71
C HIS A 48 -2.62 6.54 -7.15
N ALA A 49 -2.44 5.30 -7.63
CA ALA A 49 -3.18 4.15 -7.14
C ALA A 49 -2.85 3.83 -5.67
N GLU A 50 -1.58 3.96 -5.28
CA GLU A 50 -1.13 3.82 -3.88
C GLU A 50 -1.76 4.85 -2.97
N ARG A 51 -1.89 6.11 -3.41
CA ARG A 51 -2.58 7.16 -2.64
C ARG A 51 -4.02 6.77 -2.31
N LEU A 52 -4.77 6.33 -3.32
CA LEU A 52 -6.17 5.92 -3.18
C LEU A 52 -6.31 4.65 -2.33
N ALA A 53 -5.38 3.70 -2.47
CA ALA A 53 -5.34 2.49 -1.66
C ALA A 53 -5.09 2.82 -0.17
N MET A 54 -4.17 3.76 0.11
CA MET A 54 -3.88 4.21 1.48
C MET A 54 -5.12 4.84 2.13
N ASP A 55 -5.82 5.73 1.41
CA ASP A 55 -7.06 6.34 1.94
C ASP A 55 -8.10 5.28 2.31
N ALA A 56 -8.29 4.26 1.47
CA ALA A 56 -9.20 3.16 1.74
C ALA A 56 -8.80 2.35 2.98
N VAL A 57 -7.50 2.06 3.14
CA VAL A 57 -6.96 1.32 4.30
C VAL A 57 -7.11 2.13 5.59
N LEU A 58 -6.83 3.43 5.56
CA LEU A 58 -6.96 4.31 6.73
C LEU A 58 -8.42 4.47 7.18
N VAL A 59 -9.36 4.57 6.24
CA VAL A 59 -10.80 4.61 6.56
C VAL A 59 -11.22 3.32 7.27
N LYS A 60 -10.79 2.16 6.76
CA LYS A 60 -11.08 0.87 7.37
C LYS A 60 -10.47 0.74 8.77
N MET A 61 -9.20 1.11 8.93
CA MET A 61 -8.52 1.11 10.23
C MET A 61 -9.27 1.95 11.28
N ASN A 62 -9.85 3.07 10.89
CA ASN A 62 -10.62 3.93 11.80
C ASN A 62 -12.03 3.41 12.10
N ALA A 63 -12.59 2.55 11.22
CA ALA A 63 -13.90 1.93 11.44
C ALA A 63 -13.83 0.69 12.35
N GLU A 64 -12.66 0.10 12.54
CA GLU A 64 -12.43 -1.08 13.39
C GLU A 64 -12.03 -0.73 14.85
N LYS A 65 -12.02 0.56 15.20
CA LYS A 65 -11.80 1.07 16.57
C LYS A 65 -13.10 1.35 17.29
#